data_AF-A0A3B8I094-F1
#
_entry.id   AF-A0A3B8I094-F1
#
_cell.length_a   1.000
_cell.length_b   1.000
_cell.length_c   1.000
_cell.angle_alpha   90.00
_cell.angle_beta   90.00
_cell.angle_gamma   90.00
#
_symmetry.space_group_name_H-M   'P 1'
#
loop_
_entity.id
_entity.type
_entity.pdbx_description
1 polymer ?
#
loop_
_entity_poly.entity_id
_entity_poly.type
_entity_poly.pdbx_seq_one_letter_code
_entity_poly.pdbx_strand_id
1 'polypeptide(L)'
;IRDFYEANKDAAGFEKELANLGRALDAYTEIQMAIGGYFGNKQYGMMPLYSRRILTATSQLFAGYCILDQALLAAKRAQEVGEDHYDYPFYSGKVAAARYYLRNVVPNVWATAEIVKDGDSSALDIDLRAFDY
;
A
#
# COMPACT_ATOMS: atom_id res chain seq x y z
N ILE A 1 2.56 9.71 -6.58
CA ILE A 1 1.54 8.63 -6.58
C ILE A 1 0.13 9.19 -6.72
N ARG A 2 -0.28 10.21 -5.95
CA ARG A 2 -1.64 10.78 -6.04
C ARG A 2 -1.97 11.32 -7.45
N ASP A 3 -1.06 12.05 -8.08
CA ASP A 3 -1.26 12.53 -9.46
C ASP A 3 -1.45 11.38 -10.46
N PHE A 4 -0.70 10.28 -10.30
CA PHE A 4 -0.86 9.08 -11.11
C PHE A 4 -2.23 8.43 -10.91
N TYR A 5 -2.69 8.33 -9.66
CA TYR A 5 -4.01 7.79 -9.36
C TYR A 5 -5.10 8.65 -10.00
N GLU A 6 -5.07 9.96 -9.83
CA GLU A 6 -6.08 10.86 -10.43
C GLU A 6 -6.10 10.79 -11.96
N ALA A 7 -4.94 10.66 -12.60
CA ALA A 7 -4.83 10.54 -14.04
C ALA A 7 -5.34 9.20 -14.61
N ASN A 8 -5.41 8.15 -13.78
CA ASN A 8 -5.70 6.79 -14.25
C ASN A 8 -6.88 6.11 -13.55
N LYS A 9 -7.52 6.72 -12.55
CA LYS A 9 -8.57 6.10 -11.71
C LYS A 9 -9.74 5.49 -12.49
N ASP A 10 -10.00 5.98 -13.69
CA ASP A 10 -11.06 5.51 -14.58
C ASP A 10 -10.55 4.58 -15.71
N ALA A 11 -9.33 4.02 -15.57
CA ALA A 11 -8.78 3.11 -16.58
C ALA A 11 -9.57 1.80 -16.65
N ALA A 12 -10.22 1.58 -17.80
CA ALA A 12 -11.03 0.41 -18.06
C ALA A 12 -10.24 -0.90 -17.85
N GLY A 13 -10.85 -1.83 -17.12
CA GLY A 13 -10.27 -3.13 -16.79
C GLY A 13 -9.34 -3.12 -15.57
N PHE A 14 -9.11 -1.98 -14.92
CA PHE A 14 -8.28 -1.86 -13.70
C PHE A 14 -9.02 -1.25 -12.51
N GLU A 15 -10.36 -1.24 -12.56
CA GLU A 15 -11.22 -0.53 -11.61
C GLU A 15 -10.95 -0.97 -10.17
N LYS A 16 -10.80 -2.28 -9.94
CA LYS A 16 -10.54 -2.84 -8.60
C LYS A 16 -9.14 -2.51 -8.10
N GLU A 17 -8.15 -2.61 -8.98
CA GLU A 17 -6.75 -2.34 -8.67
C GLU A 17 -6.53 -0.86 -8.33
N LEU A 18 -7.13 0.04 -9.11
CA LEU A 18 -7.09 1.48 -8.88
C LEU A 18 -7.88 1.88 -7.63
N ALA A 19 -9.06 1.32 -7.39
CA ALA A 19 -9.81 1.55 -6.15
C ALA A 19 -8.99 1.16 -4.91
N ASN A 20 -8.27 0.04 -4.96
CA ASN A 20 -7.39 -0.36 -3.86
C ASN A 20 -6.18 0.56 -3.70
N LEU A 21 -5.60 1.07 -4.79
CA LEU A 21 -4.51 2.05 -4.72
C LEU A 21 -5.00 3.37 -4.11
N GLY A 22 -6.18 3.86 -4.52
CA GLY A 22 -6.81 5.06 -3.96
C GLY A 22 -7.06 4.90 -2.46
N ARG A 23 -7.70 3.81 -2.05
CA ARG A 23 -7.92 3.49 -0.63
C ARG A 23 -6.61 3.42 0.16
N ALA A 24 -5.55 2.86 -0.41
CA ALA A 24 -4.24 2.80 0.25
C ALA A 24 -3.58 4.18 0.38
N LEU A 25 -3.78 5.10 -0.57
CA LEU A 25 -3.33 6.50 -0.46
C LEU A 25 -4.04 7.23 0.68
N ASP A 26 -5.35 7.05 0.80
CA ASP A 26 -6.14 7.65 1.87
C ASP A 26 -5.72 7.09 3.22
N ALA A 27 -5.61 5.77 3.34
CA ALA A 27 -5.13 5.11 4.55
C ALA A 27 -3.70 5.52 4.94
N TYR A 28 -2.82 5.76 3.96
CA TYR A 28 -1.49 6.27 4.25
C TYR A 28 -1.52 7.70 4.80
N THR A 29 -2.44 8.53 4.31
CA THR A 29 -2.69 9.87 4.85
C THR A 29 -3.19 9.77 6.29
N GLU A 30 -4.09 8.82 6.58
CA GLU A 30 -4.57 8.55 7.95
C GLU A 30 -3.43 8.14 8.90
N ILE A 31 -2.50 7.28 8.45
CA ILE A 31 -1.29 6.93 9.23
C ILE A 31 -0.50 8.20 9.58
N GLN A 32 -0.25 9.07 8.61
CA GLN A 32 0.49 10.31 8.83
C GLN A 32 -0.22 11.25 9.83
N MET A 33 -1.55 11.36 9.71
CA MET A 33 -2.36 12.14 10.64
C MET A 33 -2.34 11.57 12.05
N ALA A 34 -2.48 10.25 12.21
CA ALA A 34 -2.44 9.59 13.52
C ALA A 34 -1.10 9.81 14.23
N ILE A 35 0.01 9.59 13.51
CA ILE A 35 1.37 9.89 14.04
C ILE A 35 1.50 11.37 14.39
N GLY A 36 1.03 12.28 13.53
CA GLY A 36 1.02 13.72 13.83
C GLY A 36 0.24 14.06 15.10
N GLY A 37 -0.91 13.41 15.31
CA GLY A 37 -1.72 13.53 16.53
C GLY A 37 -0.96 13.08 17.77
N TYR A 38 -0.29 11.92 17.73
CA TYR A 38 0.54 11.45 18.85
C TYR A 38 1.68 12.43 19.17
N PHE A 39 2.35 12.98 18.17
CA PHE A 39 3.37 14.02 18.39
C PHE A 39 2.80 15.28 19.03
N GLY A 40 1.63 15.75 18.58
CA GLY A 40 0.93 16.89 19.18
C GLY A 40 0.57 16.66 20.66
N ASN A 41 0.22 15.42 21.00
CA ASN A 41 -0.07 14.98 22.37
C ASN A 41 1.18 14.60 23.19
N LYS A 42 2.40 14.84 22.67
CA LYS A 42 3.69 14.50 23.30
C LYS A 42 3.91 12.99 23.52
N GLN A 43 3.17 12.13 22.83
CA GLN A 43 3.30 10.67 22.86
C GLN A 43 4.39 10.19 21.87
N TYR A 44 5.62 10.71 22.03
CA TYR A 44 6.69 10.48 21.05
C TYR A 44 7.08 9.01 20.88
N GLY A 45 6.85 8.17 21.89
CA GLY A 45 7.10 6.72 21.84
C GLY A 45 6.26 5.96 20.81
N MET A 46 5.14 6.53 20.36
CA MET A 46 4.28 5.89 19.35
C MET A 46 4.95 5.77 17.97
N MET A 47 5.82 6.72 17.63
CA MET A 47 6.53 6.72 16.36
C MET A 47 7.52 5.55 16.24
N PRO A 48 8.48 5.34 17.16
CA PRO A 48 9.34 4.17 17.10
C PRO A 48 8.54 2.86 17.26
N LEU A 49 7.47 2.83 18.07
CA LEU A 49 6.60 1.66 18.24
C LEU A 49 5.99 1.16 16.90
N TYR A 50 5.52 2.08 16.06
CA TYR A 50 4.90 1.73 14.77
C TYR A 50 5.84 1.85 13.57
N SER A 51 7.04 2.39 13.73
CA SER A 51 7.99 2.71 12.65
C SER A 51 8.16 1.59 11.61
N ARG A 52 8.39 0.36 12.04
CA ARG A 52 8.59 -0.80 11.15
C ARG A 52 7.34 -1.12 10.31
N ARG A 53 6.16 -1.01 10.92
CA ARG A 53 4.88 -1.26 10.24
C ARG A 53 4.62 -0.19 9.20
N ILE A 54 4.82 1.08 9.58
CA ILE A 54 4.69 2.23 8.67
C ILE A 54 5.65 2.08 7.50
N LEU A 55 6.92 1.78 7.74
CA LEU A 55 7.92 1.56 6.69
C LEU A 55 7.48 0.47 5.71
N THR A 56 6.97 -0.65 6.22
CA THR A 56 6.47 -1.75 5.38
C THR A 56 5.26 -1.32 4.54
N ALA A 57 4.31 -0.61 5.14
CA ALA A 57 3.15 -0.07 4.43
C ALA A 57 3.55 0.95 3.35
N THR A 58 4.53 1.83 3.62
CA THR A 58 5.10 2.75 2.63
C THR A 58 5.66 1.99 1.43
N SER A 59 6.46 0.93 1.67
CA SER A 59 7.01 0.10 0.61
C SER A 59 5.92 -0.60 -0.19
N GLN A 60 4.87 -1.12 0.47
CA GLN A 60 3.77 -1.79 -0.19
C GLN A 60 2.98 -0.84 -1.09
N LEU A 61 2.69 0.38 -0.62
CA LEU A 61 2.06 1.43 -1.41
C LEU A 61 2.90 1.81 -2.64
N PHE A 62 4.19 2.05 -2.43
CA PHE A 62 5.11 2.45 -3.51
C PHE A 62 5.27 1.36 -4.57
N ALA A 63 5.47 0.10 -4.17
CA ALA A 63 5.53 -1.02 -5.09
C ALA A 63 4.20 -1.26 -5.82
N GLY A 64 3.07 -1.07 -5.13
CA GLY A 64 1.74 -1.13 -5.75
C GLY A 64 1.58 -0.12 -6.87
N TYR A 65 2.04 1.11 -6.66
CA TYR A 65 2.11 2.13 -7.71
C TYR A 65 2.98 1.69 -8.90
N CYS A 66 4.23 1.29 -8.66
CA CYS A 66 5.16 0.96 -9.75
C CYS A 66 4.68 -0.23 -10.58
N ILE A 67 4.12 -1.26 -9.94
CA ILE A 67 3.63 -2.46 -10.64
C ILE A 67 2.35 -2.14 -11.43
N LEU A 68 1.46 -1.28 -10.89
CA LEU A 68 0.25 -0.88 -11.61
C LEU A 68 0.56 -0.04 -12.85
N ASP A 69 1.50 0.91 -12.75
CA ASP A 69 1.97 1.71 -13.89
C ASP A 69 2.51 0.82 -15.02
N GLN A 70 3.34 -0.18 -14.68
CA GLN A 70 3.82 -1.18 -15.64
C GLN A 70 2.67 -2.00 -16.25
N ALA A 71 1.65 -2.35 -15.48
CA ALA A 71 0.52 -3.14 -15.96
C ALA A 71 -0.38 -2.37 -16.92
N LEU A 72 -0.59 -1.07 -16.71
CA LEU A 72 -1.33 -0.22 -17.64
C LEU A 72 -0.62 -0.14 -19.00
N LEU A 73 0.70 -0.01 -19.00
CA LEU A 73 1.50 -0.07 -20.22
C LEU A 73 1.47 -1.46 -20.87
N ALA A 74 1.64 -2.52 -20.08
CA ALA A 74 1.63 -3.90 -20.56
C ALA A 74 0.27 -4.28 -21.18
N ALA A 75 -0.84 -3.83 -20.60
CA ALA A 75 -2.17 -4.07 -21.15
C ALA A 75 -2.33 -3.46 -22.55
N LYS A 76 -1.83 -2.24 -22.77
CA LYS A 76 -1.84 -1.60 -24.09
C LYS A 76 -1.00 -2.39 -25.10
N ARG A 77 0.22 -2.80 -24.70
CA ARG A 77 1.10 -3.59 -25.57
C ARG A 77 0.53 -4.97 -25.90
N ALA A 78 -0.12 -5.64 -24.94
CA ALA A 78 -0.79 -6.91 -25.18
C ALA A 78 -1.89 -6.80 -26.25
N GLN A 79 -2.65 -5.70 -26.25
CA GLN A 79 -3.68 -5.44 -27.27
C GLN A 79 -3.07 -5.15 -28.65
N GLU A 80 -1.95 -4.45 -28.71
CA GLU A 80 -1.26 -4.12 -29.98
C GLU A 80 -0.65 -5.36 -30.65
N VAL A 81 -0.03 -6.25 -29.89
CA VAL A 81 0.67 -7.43 -30.44
C VAL A 81 -0.28 -8.60 -30.73
N GLY A 82 -1.39 -8.72 -29.99
CA GLY A 82 -2.34 -9.83 -30.11
C GLY A 82 -1.89 -11.12 -29.39
N GLU A 83 -2.83 -12.04 -29.18
CA GLU A 83 -2.62 -13.24 -28.33
C GLU A 83 -1.63 -14.24 -28.92
N ASP A 84 -1.51 -14.30 -30.25
CA ASP A 84 -0.61 -15.22 -30.96
C ASP A 84 0.86 -14.76 -30.95
N HIS A 85 1.15 -13.55 -30.46
CA HIS A 85 2.51 -13.02 -30.44
C HIS A 85 3.33 -13.60 -29.28
N TYR A 86 4.61 -13.89 -29.52
CA TYR A 86 5.49 -14.52 -28.52
C TYR A 86 5.71 -13.69 -27.24
N ASP A 87 5.56 -12.35 -27.33
CA ASP A 87 5.63 -11.43 -26.17
C ASP A 87 4.31 -11.30 -25.38
N TYR A 88 3.19 -11.81 -25.89
CA TYR A 88 1.90 -11.70 -25.20
C TYR A 88 1.90 -12.32 -23.78
N PRO A 89 2.51 -13.50 -23.53
CA PRO A 89 2.61 -14.07 -22.19
C PRO A 89 3.36 -13.17 -21.19
N PHE A 90 4.35 -12.41 -21.66
CA PHE A 90 5.09 -11.48 -20.81
C PHE A 90 4.20 -10.32 -20.36
N TYR A 91 3.48 -9.69 -21.29
CA TYR A 91 2.60 -8.56 -20.98
C TYR A 91 1.38 -8.98 -20.13
N SER A 92 0.72 -10.07 -20.49
CA SER A 92 -0.40 -10.61 -19.70
C SER A 92 0.05 -11.03 -18.29
N GLY A 93 1.26 -11.57 -18.14
CA GLY A 93 1.87 -11.87 -16.85
C GLY A 93 2.09 -10.62 -15.98
N LYS A 94 2.54 -9.50 -16.56
CA LYS A 94 2.68 -8.22 -15.84
C LYS A 94 1.33 -7.71 -15.33
N VAL A 95 0.29 -7.81 -16.14
CA VAL A 95 -1.08 -7.46 -15.74
C VAL A 95 -1.53 -8.34 -14.58
N ALA A 96 -1.39 -9.66 -14.69
CA ALA A 96 -1.79 -10.61 -13.64
C ALA A 96 -1.06 -10.36 -12.31
N ALA A 97 0.25 -10.09 -12.36
CA ALA A 97 1.06 -9.77 -11.18
C ALA A 97 0.56 -8.50 -10.48
N ALA A 98 0.22 -7.45 -11.24
CA ALA A 98 -0.35 -6.23 -10.67
C ALA A 98 -1.69 -6.49 -10.00
N ARG A 99 -2.58 -7.24 -10.65
CA ARG A 99 -3.88 -7.59 -10.04
C ARG A 99 -3.70 -8.30 -8.71
N TYR A 100 -2.80 -9.28 -8.65
CA TYR A 100 -2.52 -9.98 -7.39
C TYR A 100 -1.99 -9.02 -6.33
N TYR A 101 -0.97 -8.22 -6.65
CA TYR A 101 -0.32 -7.35 -5.68
C TYR A 101 -1.27 -6.28 -5.12
N LEU A 102 -2.02 -5.60 -5.99
CA LEU A 102 -2.98 -4.57 -5.59
C LEU A 102 -4.15 -5.13 -4.78
N ARG A 103 -4.49 -6.41 -4.96
CA ARG A 103 -5.63 -7.06 -4.30
C ARG A 103 -5.27 -7.87 -3.05
N ASN A 104 -4.01 -8.25 -2.88
CA ASN A 104 -3.58 -9.12 -1.77
C ASN A 104 -2.47 -8.50 -0.90
N VAL A 105 -1.64 -7.62 -1.45
CA VAL A 105 -0.51 -7.02 -0.70
C VAL A 105 -0.81 -5.59 -0.27
N VAL A 106 -1.29 -4.75 -1.18
CA VAL A 106 -1.67 -3.36 -0.88
C VAL A 106 -2.73 -3.23 0.24
N PRO A 107 -3.67 -4.18 0.43
CA PRO A 107 -4.56 -4.18 1.59
C PRO A 107 -3.91 -4.04 2.97
N ASN A 108 -2.66 -4.47 3.11
CA ASN A 108 -1.94 -4.34 4.37
C ASN A 108 -1.69 -2.87 4.77
N VAL A 109 -1.77 -1.93 3.83
CA VAL A 109 -1.62 -0.49 4.11
C VAL A 109 -2.76 0.02 4.99
N TRP A 110 -4.03 -0.28 4.65
CA TRP A 110 -5.15 0.13 5.49
C TRP A 110 -5.29 -0.71 6.75
N ALA A 111 -4.89 -1.99 6.73
CA ALA A 111 -4.79 -2.77 7.96
C ALA A 111 -3.78 -2.13 8.94
N THR A 112 -2.65 -1.63 8.42
CA THR A 112 -1.68 -0.89 9.22
C THR A 112 -2.27 0.43 9.72
N ALA A 113 -3.05 1.15 8.90
CA ALA A 113 -3.72 2.37 9.33
C ALA A 113 -4.67 2.14 10.50
N GLU A 114 -5.48 1.08 10.48
CA GLU A 114 -6.35 0.71 11.60
C GLU A 114 -5.54 0.46 12.89
N ILE A 115 -4.44 -0.30 12.80
CA ILE A 115 -3.57 -0.59 13.97
C ILE A 115 -2.91 0.69 14.51
N VAL A 116 -2.43 1.56 13.62
CA VAL A 116 -1.77 2.81 14.03
C VAL A 116 -2.77 3.78 14.65
N LYS A 117 -4.02 3.83 14.17
CA LYS A 117 -5.09 4.66 14.74
C LYS A 117 -5.57 4.17 16.10
N ASP A 118 -5.64 2.85 16.28
CA ASP A 118 -6.01 2.22 17.56
C ASP A 118 -5.07 2.67 18.69
N GLY A 119 -3.77 2.76 18.41
CA GLY A 119 -2.83 3.46 19.28
C GLY A 119 -2.49 2.72 20.57
N ASP A 120 -2.59 1.39 20.58
CA ASP A 120 -2.12 0.56 21.69
C ASP A 120 -0.65 0.86 22.07
N SER A 121 -0.45 1.29 23.31
CA SER A 121 0.85 1.56 23.92
C SER A 121 1.29 0.48 24.92
N SER A 122 0.60 -0.67 24.96
CA SER A 122 0.85 -1.72 25.96
C SER A 122 2.32 -2.18 26.01
N ALA A 123 2.99 -2.22 24.86
CA ALA A 123 4.41 -2.55 24.75
C ALA A 123 5.36 -1.48 25.34
N LEU A 124 4.89 -0.24 25.49
CA LEU A 124 5.61 0.85 26.15
C LEU A 124 5.30 0.90 27.65
N ASP A 125 4.08 0.52 28.04
CA ASP A 125 3.57 0.65 29.41
C ASP A 125 3.87 -0.57 30.30
N ILE A 126 4.30 -1.69 29.70
CA ILE A 126 4.62 -2.93 30.42
C ILE A 126 5.74 -2.71 31.46
N ASP A 127 5.54 -3.27 32.66
CA ASP A 127 6.57 -3.30 33.70
C ASP A 127 7.76 -4.15 33.24
N LEU A 128 8.96 -3.58 33.27
CA LEU A 128 10.19 -4.26 32.83
C LEU A 128 10.46 -5.55 33.61
N ARG A 129 10.01 -5.66 34.86
CA ARG A 129 10.13 -6.88 35.67
C ARG A 129 9.42 -8.08 35.05
N ALA A 130 8.48 -7.87 34.13
CA ALA A 130 7.86 -8.93 33.35
C ALA A 130 8.84 -9.66 32.40
N PHE A 131 10.02 -9.08 32.15
CA PHE A 131 11.08 -9.66 31.31
C PHE A 131 12.26 -10.23 32.10
N ASP A 132 12.24 -10.12 33.44
CA ASP A 132 13.29 -10.71 34.29
C ASP A 132 13.02 -12.22 34.43
N TYR A 133 13.91 -13.05 33.87
CA TYR A 133 13.95 -14.51 34.02
C TYR A 133 15.29 -14.96 34.59
#